data_AF-A0A968AE59-F1
#
_entry.id   AF-A0A968AE59-F1
#
_cell.length_a   1.000
_cell.length_b   1.000
_cell.length_c   1.000
_cell.angle_alpha   90.00
_cell.angle_beta   90.00
_cell.angle_gamma   90.00
#
_symmetry.space_group_name_H-M   'P 1'
#
loop_
_entity.id
_entity.type
_entity.pdbx_description
1 polymer ?
#
loop_
_entity_poly.entity_id
_entity_poly.type
_entity_poly.pdbx_seq_one_letter_code
_entity_poly.pdbx_strand_id
1 'polypeptide(L)'
;ASANAVLTREEMDLGVGLLDIGGGTSDLAIFSGGTIKHTYELGLGGNNLTNDLSVGLRTPFQEAERLKNLYGSALTSLIDGDNIIEVPTVGDRKPRKV
;
A
#
# COMPACT_ATOMS: atom_id res chain seq x y z
N ALA A 1 9.81 -16.72 -2.36
CA ALA A 1 9.60 -16.62 -0.89
C ALA A 1 8.15 -16.26 -0.58
N SER A 2 7.64 -15.12 -1.07
CA SER A 2 6.25 -14.68 -0.85
C SER A 2 5.20 -15.71 -1.30
N ALA A 3 5.31 -16.27 -2.51
CA ALA A 3 4.37 -17.29 -3.00
C ALA A 3 4.26 -18.53 -2.10
N ASN A 4 5.39 -19.06 -1.62
CA ASN A 4 5.40 -20.23 -0.74
C ASN A 4 4.83 -19.94 0.66
N ALA A 5 4.68 -18.67 1.04
CA ALA A 5 4.14 -18.27 2.33
C ALA A 5 2.62 -18.11 2.32
N VAL A 6 2.01 -17.84 1.15
CA VAL A 6 0.59 -17.49 1.05
C VAL A 6 -0.21 -18.33 0.05
N LEU A 7 0.45 -19.10 -0.83
CA LEU A 7 -0.20 -19.96 -1.81
C LEU A 7 0.01 -21.44 -1.47
N THR A 8 -1.06 -22.20 -1.63
CA THR A 8 -1.04 -23.67 -1.63
C THR A 8 -0.57 -24.21 -2.99
N ARG A 9 -0.21 -25.50 -3.03
CA ARG A 9 0.17 -26.15 -4.29
C ARG A 9 -1.01 -26.25 -5.25
N GLU A 10 -2.19 -26.53 -4.70
CA GLU A 10 -3.43 -26.65 -5.45
C GLU A 10 -3.79 -25.34 -6.17
N GLU A 11 -3.61 -24.18 -5.51
CA GLU A 11 -3.82 -22.86 -6.14
C GLU A 11 -2.81 -22.61 -7.28
N MET A 12 -1.54 -22.95 -7.08
CA MET A 12 -0.51 -22.83 -8.11
C MET A 12 -0.71 -23.78 -9.29
N ASP A 13 -1.26 -24.97 -9.05
CA ASP A 13 -1.60 -25.95 -10.09
C ASP A 13 -2.84 -25.52 -10.88
N LEU A 14 -3.90 -25.08 -10.21
CA LEU A 14 -5.15 -24.64 -10.85
C LEU A 14 -4.95 -23.36 -11.67
N GLY A 15 -4.19 -22.41 -11.12
CA GLY A 15 -3.95 -21.09 -11.70
C GLY A 15 -4.26 -19.98 -10.71
N VAL A 16 -3.25 -19.18 -10.37
CA VAL A 16 -3.38 -18.08 -9.39
C VAL A 16 -2.44 -16.93 -9.73
N GLY A 17 -2.89 -15.71 -9.45
CA GLY A 17 -2.06 -14.50 -9.49
C GLY A 17 -1.72 -14.06 -8.08
N LEU A 18 -0.42 -13.88 -7.80
CA LEU A 18 0.07 -13.27 -6.58
C LEU A 18 0.49 -11.83 -6.88
N LEU A 19 -0.10 -10.87 -6.15
CA LEU A 19 0.32 -9.48 -6.16
C LEU A 19 0.95 -9.13 -4.80
N ASP A 20 2.24 -8.82 -4.81
CA ASP A 20 3.00 -8.38 -3.63
C ASP A 20 3.17 -6.85 -3.70
N ILE A 21 2.57 -6.12 -2.75
CA ILE A 21 2.62 -4.65 -2.73
C ILE A 21 3.63 -4.24 -1.65
N GLY A 22 4.82 -3.85 -2.11
CA GLY A 22 5.90 -3.38 -1.26
C GLY A 22 5.94 -1.86 -1.10
N GLY A 23 7.04 -1.36 -0.53
CA GLY A 23 7.26 0.09 -0.39
C GLY A 23 7.57 0.77 -1.71
N GLY A 24 8.49 0.21 -2.52
CA GLY A 24 8.93 0.83 -3.77
C GLY A 24 8.30 0.24 -5.03
N THR A 25 7.84 -1.00 -4.97
CA THR A 25 7.36 -1.77 -6.12
C THR A 25 6.09 -2.53 -5.77
N SER A 26 5.38 -2.94 -6.81
CA SER A 26 4.33 -3.96 -6.73
C SER A 26 4.64 -5.05 -7.74
N ASP A 27 4.75 -6.28 -7.27
CA ASP A 27 5.22 -7.42 -8.05
C ASP A 27 4.08 -8.40 -8.31
N LEU A 28 3.86 -8.74 -9.58
CA LEU A 28 2.88 -9.74 -10.01
C LEU A 28 3.60 -11.02 -10.43
N ALA A 29 3.13 -12.16 -9.93
CA ALA A 29 3.50 -13.48 -10.42
C ALA A 29 2.25 -14.30 -10.75
N ILE A 30 2.20 -14.88 -11.94
CA ILE A 30 1.11 -15.76 -12.38
C ILE A 30 1.63 -17.20 -12.40
N PHE A 31 0.94 -18.08 -11.69
CA PHE A 31 1.23 -19.52 -11.63
C PHE A 31 0.14 -20.31 -12.36
N SER A 32 0.50 -21.44 -12.97
CA SER A 32 -0.43 -22.45 -13.49
C SER A 32 0.31 -23.76 -13.72
N GLY A 33 -0.30 -24.91 -13.42
CA GLY A 33 0.37 -26.20 -13.50
C GLY A 33 1.66 -26.24 -12.67
N GLY A 34 1.63 -25.63 -11.48
CA GLY A 34 2.68 -25.72 -10.47
C GLY A 34 3.93 -24.90 -10.78
N THR A 35 3.88 -24.08 -11.83
CA THR A 35 5.03 -23.33 -12.34
C THR A 35 4.65 -21.90 -12.67
N ILE A 36 5.64 -20.99 -12.61
CA ILE A 36 5.46 -19.59 -12.99
C ILE A 36 5.27 -19.49 -14.51
N LYS A 37 4.27 -18.72 -14.93
CA LYS A 37 3.97 -18.41 -16.34
C LYS A 37 4.35 -16.99 -16.72
N HIS A 38 4.23 -16.06 -15.77
CA HIS A 38 4.55 -14.66 -16.00
C HIS A 38 4.97 -13.98 -14.70
N THR A 39 5.86 -13.02 -14.83
CA THR A 39 6.24 -12.10 -13.76
C THR A 39 6.27 -10.69 -14.31
N TYR A 40 5.80 -9.73 -13.52
CA TYR A 40 5.84 -8.32 -13.86
C TYR A 40 6.15 -7.50 -12.61
N GLU A 41 6.99 -6.49 -12.76
CA GLU A 41 7.31 -5.52 -11.72
C GLU A 41 6.76 -4.16 -12.15
N LEU A 42 6.00 -3.54 -11.27
CA LEU A 42 5.61 -2.14 -11.39
C LEU A 42 6.41 -1.32 -10.38
N GLY A 43 7.10 -0.27 -10.86
CA GLY A 43 7.82 0.70 -10.03
C GLY A 43 6.89 1.66 -9.28
N LEU A 44 5.89 1.11 -8.59
CA LEU A 44 4.89 1.81 -7.79
C LEU A 44 4.55 0.97 -6.55
N GLY A 45 4.69 1.55 -5.37
CA GLY A 45 4.37 0.89 -4.10
C GLY A 45 3.86 1.88 -3.05
N GLY A 46 3.90 1.46 -1.78
CA GLY A 46 3.41 2.24 -0.65
C GLY A 46 4.08 3.61 -0.47
N ASN A 47 5.34 3.77 -0.89
CA ASN A 47 6.08 5.04 -0.79
C ASN A 47 5.50 6.11 -1.73
N ASN A 48 4.94 5.70 -2.87
CA ASN A 48 4.28 6.62 -3.80
C ASN A 48 3.02 7.20 -3.14
N LEU A 49 2.20 6.35 -2.51
CA LEU A 49 1.04 6.80 -1.75
C LEU A 49 1.44 7.74 -0.59
N THR A 50 2.50 7.40 0.13
CA THR A 50 3.03 8.25 1.21
C THR A 50 3.50 9.61 0.69
N ASN A 51 4.14 9.63 -0.47
CA ASN A 51 4.55 10.88 -1.11
C ASN A 51 3.33 11.74 -1.49
N ASP A 52 2.29 11.15 -2.04
CA ASP A 52 1.05 11.86 -2.41
C ASP A 52 0.36 12.43 -1.17
N LEU A 53 0.31 11.67 -0.07
CA LEU A 53 -0.18 12.16 1.23
C LEU A 53 0.67 13.31 1.76
N SER A 54 2.00 13.19 1.73
CA SER A 54 2.94 14.24 2.16
C SER A 54 2.70 15.55 1.42
N VAL A 55 2.58 15.49 0.09
CA VAL A 55 2.34 16.66 -0.76
C VAL A 55 0.94 17.23 -0.54
N GLY A 56 -0.09 16.39 -0.61
CA GLY A 56 -1.49 16.80 -0.48
C GLY A 56 -1.82 17.39 0.90
N LEU A 57 -1.32 16.75 1.95
CA LEU A 57 -1.50 17.18 3.34
C LEU A 57 -0.44 18.17 3.81
N ARG A 58 0.55 18.53 2.98
CA ARG A 58 1.66 19.44 3.32
C ARG A 58 2.30 19.10 4.67
N THR A 59 2.56 17.81 4.87
CA THR A 59 3.10 17.22 6.10
C THR A 59 4.43 16.53 5.78
N PRO A 60 5.39 16.43 6.72
CA PRO A 60 6.63 15.69 6.46
C PRO A 60 6.37 14.24 6.03
N PHE A 61 7.21 13.69 5.15
CA PHE A 61 7.04 12.32 4.62
C PHE A 61 6.88 11.26 5.71
N GLN A 62 7.65 11.37 6.79
CA GLN A 62 7.57 10.45 7.95
C GLN A 62 6.22 10.53 8.66
N GLU A 63 5.66 11.74 8.78
CA GLU A 63 4.32 11.92 9.37
C GLU A 63 3.24 11.43 8.41
N ALA A 64 3.39 11.63 7.10
CA ALA A 64 2.48 11.06 6.10
C ALA A 64 2.45 9.52 6.19
N GLU A 65 3.61 8.86 6.34
CA GLU A 65 3.70 7.40 6.51
C GLU A 65 2.99 6.96 7.78
N ARG A 66 3.21 7.70 8.88
CA ARG A 66 2.55 7.44 10.16
C ARG A 66 1.03 7.55 10.02
N LEU A 67 0.54 8.60 9.37
CA LEU A 67 -0.89 8.82 9.14
C LEU A 67 -1.49 7.72 8.23
N LYS A 68 -0.79 7.32 7.16
CA LYS A 68 -1.19 6.21 6.29
C LYS A 68 -1.37 4.92 7.09
N ASN A 69 -0.44 4.59 7.99
CA ASN A 69 -0.49 3.36 8.78
C ASN A 69 -1.56 3.38 9.88
N LEU A 70 -1.87 4.55 10.44
CA LEU A 70 -2.86 4.68 11.52
C LEU A 70 -4.30 4.87 11.02
N TYR A 71 -4.48 5.59 9.92
CA TYR A 71 -5.79 6.05 9.46
C TYR A 71 -6.11 5.66 8.01
N GLY A 72 -5.14 5.14 7.25
CA GLY A 72 -5.33 4.79 5.85
C GLY A 72 -6.30 3.61 5.68
N SER A 73 -7.19 3.73 4.71
CA SER A 73 -8.05 2.64 4.22
C SER A 73 -8.08 2.66 2.70
N ALA A 74 -7.96 1.48 2.09
CA ALA A 74 -8.11 1.31 0.64
C ALA A 74 -9.60 1.33 0.20
N LEU A 75 -10.54 1.28 1.14
CA LEU A 75 -11.97 1.31 0.90
C LEU A 75 -12.58 2.50 1.64
N THR A 76 -13.12 3.46 0.88
CA THR A 76 -13.75 4.67 1.43
C THR A 76 -14.99 4.37 2.26
N SER A 77 -15.71 3.29 1.94
CA SER A 77 -16.91 2.85 2.67
C SER A 77 -16.64 2.41 4.11
N LEU A 78 -15.37 2.16 4.47
CA LEU A 78 -14.97 1.80 5.83
C LEU A 78 -14.54 3.01 6.67
N ILE A 79 -14.51 4.21 6.07
CA ILE A 79 -14.12 5.45 6.74
C ILE A 79 -15.38 6.15 7.21
N ASP A 80 -15.45 6.46 8.50
CA ASP A 80 -16.50 7.32 9.06
C ASP A 80 -16.30 8.75 8.54
N GLY A 81 -17.36 9.34 7.98
CA GLY A 81 -17.34 10.67 7.36
C GLY A 81 -17.08 11.80 8.35
N ASP A 82 -17.32 11.56 9.64
CA ASP A 82 -17.05 12.52 10.73
C ASP A 82 -15.67 12.33 11.38
N ASN A 83 -14.85 11.40 10.87
CA ASN A 83 -13.52 11.12 11.41
C ASN A 83 -12.53 12.24 11.03
N ILE A 84 -12.21 13.08 12.00
CA ILE A 84 -11.26 14.18 11.86
C ILE A 84 -9.92 13.75 12.47
N ILE A 85 -8.83 13.94 11.72
CA ILE A 85 -7.47 13.62 12.18
C ILE A 85 -6.61 14.88 12.31
N GLU A 86 -5.66 14.86 13.23
CA GLU A 86 -4.65 15.90 13.35
C GLU A 86 -3.44 15.61 12.45
N VAL A 87 -3.19 16.53 11.54
CA VAL A 87 -2.12 16.46 10.54
C VAL A 87 -1.02 17.45 10.91
N PRO A 88 0.18 16.96 11.26
CA PRO A 88 1.34 17.82 11.47
C PRO A 88 1.68 18.60 10.20
N THR A 89 2.17 19.82 10.33
CA THR A 89 2.57 20.64 9.18
C THR A 89 4.08 20.81 9.12
N VAL A 90 4.60 21.11 7.94
CA VAL A 90 6.02 21.44 7.76
C VAL A 90 6.36 22.78 8.43
N GLY A 91 7.49 22.81 9.16
CA GLY A 91 7.99 23.98 9.89
C GLY A 91 7.25 24.23 11.22
N ASP A 92 7.37 25.44 11.78
CA ASP A 92 6.79 25.81 13.09
C ASP A 92 5.27 26.07 13.07
N ARG A 93 4.57 25.55 12.06
CA ARG A 93 3.12 25.72 11.93
C ARG A 93 2.39 24.74 12.83
N LYS A 94 1.31 25.20 13.45
CA LYS A 94 0.44 24.34 14.27
C LYS A 94 -0.19 23.25 13.40
N PRO A 95 -0.35 22.02 13.94
CA PRO A 95 -1.09 20.96 13.28
C PRO A 95 -2.48 21.40 12.83
N ARG A 96 -2.95 20.82 11.73
CA ARG A 96 -4.27 21.12 11.13
C ARG A 96 -5.21 19.95 11.36
N LYS A 97 -6.48 20.25 11.58
CA LYS A 97 -7.55 19.24 11.60
C LYS A 97 -8.06 19.05 10.17
N VAL A 98 -8.06 17.82 9.70
CA VAL A 98 -8.45 17.43 8.34
C VAL A 98 -9.46 16.30 8.42
#